data_AF-A0A2A7WZF2-F1
#
_entry.id   AF-A0A2A7WZF2-F1
#
_cell.length_a   1.000
_cell.length_b   1.000
_cell.length_c   1.000
_cell.angle_alpha   90.00
_cell.angle_beta   90.00
_cell.angle_gamma   90.00
#
_symmetry.space_group_name_H-M   'P 1'
#
loop_
_entity.id
_entity.type
_entity.pdbx_description
1 polymer ?
#
loop_
_entity_poly.entity_id
_entity_poly.type
_entity_poly.pdbx_seq_one_letter_code
_entity_poly.pdbx_strand_id
1 'polypeptide(L)'
;MTNNGKYVDWLSEIVKRHEEEGGFEDLPGLGKPLPKELLKDDLLTTVIKKSGYKPDWVDQQKKIYKKLQSILEKLKTDSKSKDVTKMISEVNDDIKKYNLGCPFSMQKNYINKDNIEKQLIFWN
;
A
#
# COMPACT_ATOMS: atom_id res chain seq x y z
N MET A 1 -9.75 -23.40 24.13
CA MET A 1 -10.29 -24.10 25.31
C MET A 1 -11.50 -23.32 25.77
N THR A 2 -12.69 -23.94 25.74
CA THR A 2 -13.97 -23.30 26.10
C THR A 2 -14.19 -23.40 27.60
N ASN A 3 -14.59 -22.29 28.22
CA ASN A 3 -15.14 -22.30 29.58
C ASN A 3 -16.68 -22.23 29.42
N ASN A 4 -17.41 -23.23 29.92
CA ASN A 4 -18.87 -23.33 29.79
C ASN A 4 -19.45 -23.13 28.37
N GLY A 5 -18.74 -23.58 27.32
CA GLY A 5 -19.25 -23.55 25.95
C GLY A 5 -19.26 -22.18 25.25
N LYS A 6 -18.68 -21.14 25.86
CA LYS A 6 -18.42 -19.84 25.20
C LYS A 6 -16.98 -19.77 24.72
N TYR A 7 -16.78 -19.19 23.53
CA TYR A 7 -15.45 -18.82 23.03
C TYR A 7 -14.86 -17.76 23.97
N VAL A 8 -13.69 -18.06 24.54
CA VAL A 8 -12.94 -17.14 25.38
C VAL A 8 -11.81 -16.56 24.54
N ASP A 9 -11.88 -15.25 24.28
CA ASP A 9 -10.79 -14.52 23.68
C ASP A 9 -9.80 -14.10 24.78
N TRP A 10 -8.77 -14.92 24.95
CA TRP A 10 -7.75 -14.74 25.99
C TRP A 10 -7.00 -13.41 25.86
N LEU A 11 -6.83 -12.90 24.63
CA LEU A 11 -6.22 -11.58 24.41
C LEU A 11 -7.10 -10.48 25.01
N SER A 12 -8.40 -10.53 24.74
CA SER A 12 -9.37 -9.60 25.32
C SER A 12 -9.42 -9.68 26.84
N GLU A 13 -9.38 -10.88 27.44
CA GLU A 13 -9.38 -11.02 28.90
C GLU A 13 -8.12 -10.45 29.56
N ILE A 14 -6.95 -10.64 28.94
CA ILE A 14 -5.68 -10.09 29.44
C ILE A 14 -5.70 -8.57 29.40
N VAL A 15 -6.13 -7.98 28.27
CA VAL A 15 -6.23 -6.52 28.12
C VAL A 15 -7.19 -5.93 29.14
N LYS A 16 -8.36 -6.57 29.32
CA LYS A 16 -9.38 -6.11 30.25
C LYS A 16 -8.93 -6.16 31.71
N ARG A 17 -8.24 -7.23 32.11
CA ARG A 17 -7.66 -7.32 33.46
C ARG A 17 -6.60 -6.23 33.68
N HIS A 18 -5.77 -5.97 32.67
CA HIS A 18 -4.75 -4.93 32.76
C HIS A 18 -5.37 -3.52 32.86
N GLU A 19 -6.50 -3.29 32.17
CA GLU A 19 -7.28 -2.06 32.31
C GLU A 19 -7.86 -1.91 33.73
N GLU A 20 -8.48 -2.96 34.27
CA GLU A 20 -9.06 -2.98 35.62
C GLU A 20 -8.02 -2.76 36.73
N GLU A 21 -6.77 -3.22 36.52
CA GLU A 21 -5.64 -3.02 37.42
C GLU A 21 -4.99 -1.63 37.28
N GLY A 22 -5.53 -0.74 36.45
CA GLY A 22 -5.02 0.61 36.25
C GLY A 22 -3.77 0.67 35.36
N GLY A 23 -3.48 -0.37 34.59
CA GLY A 23 -2.30 -0.48 33.72
C GLY A 23 -2.20 0.60 32.63
N PHE A 24 -3.29 1.34 32.38
CA PHE A 24 -3.34 2.46 31.43
C PHE A 24 -3.36 3.85 32.09
N GLU A 25 -3.33 3.94 33.43
CA GLU A 25 -3.42 5.23 34.14
C GLU A 25 -2.14 6.08 34.03
N ASP A 26 -0.96 5.45 33.96
CA ASP A 26 0.34 6.13 33.86
C ASP A 26 1.08 5.77 32.55
N LEU A 27 0.40 5.94 31.42
CA LEU A 27 1.03 5.74 30.11
C LEU A 27 1.95 6.93 29.76
N PRO A 28 3.17 6.66 29.25
CA PRO A 28 4.07 7.71 28.80
C PRO A 28 3.44 8.43 27.59
N GLY A 29 2.98 9.67 27.82
CA GLY A 29 2.33 10.48 26.79
C GLY A 29 0.81 10.57 26.91
N LEU A 30 0.20 9.97 27.93
CA LEU A 30 -1.23 10.14 28.21
C LEU A 30 -1.56 11.63 28.41
N GLY A 31 -2.55 12.13 27.68
CA GLY A 31 -2.96 13.54 27.71
C GLY A 31 -1.96 14.54 27.08
N LYS A 32 -0.79 14.08 26.61
CA LYS A 32 0.17 14.94 25.90
C LYS A 32 -0.19 15.02 24.41
N PRO A 33 0.01 16.19 23.77
CA PRO A 33 -0.18 16.29 22.33
C PRO A 33 0.79 15.37 21.59
N LEU A 34 0.33 14.78 20.49
CA LEU A 34 1.17 13.96 19.63
C LEU A 34 2.38 14.77 19.12
N PRO A 35 3.58 14.16 19.05
CA PRO A 35 4.75 14.80 18.48
C PRO A 35 4.45 15.36 17.08
N LYS A 36 4.85 16.62 16.84
CA LYS A 36 4.59 17.33 15.57
C LYS A 36 5.09 16.58 14.34
N GLU A 37 6.13 15.75 14.50
CA GLU A 37 6.67 14.90 13.44
C GLU A 37 5.67 13.84 12.96
N LEU A 38 4.89 13.25 13.87
CA LEU A 38 3.84 12.26 13.54
C LEU A 38 2.60 12.91 12.91
N LEU A 39 2.47 14.24 13.04
CA LEU A 39 1.36 15.01 12.45
C LEU A 39 1.69 15.52 11.04
N LYS A 40 2.94 15.43 10.60
CA LYS A 40 3.39 15.93 9.28
C LYS A 40 3.16 14.92 8.15
N ASP A 41 3.40 13.64 8.45
CA ASP A 41 3.27 12.53 7.50
C ASP A 41 2.02 11.72 7.87
N ASP A 42 1.46 10.97 6.91
CA ASP A 42 0.42 10.00 7.23
C ASP A 42 1.01 8.93 8.20
N LEU A 43 0.24 8.59 9.25
CA LEU A 43 0.65 7.65 10.30
C LEU A 43 1.09 6.32 9.69
N LEU A 44 0.40 5.88 8.63
CA LEU A 44 0.73 4.65 7.92
C LEU A 44 2.16 4.69 7.33
N THR A 45 2.49 5.78 6.62
CA THR A 45 3.84 5.98 6.07
C THR A 45 4.91 6.02 7.15
N THR A 46 4.61 6.63 8.30
CA THR A 46 5.56 6.71 9.41
C THR A 46 5.83 5.35 10.04
N VAL A 47 4.80 4.53 10.22
CA VAL A 47 4.93 3.17 10.76
C VAL A 47 5.72 2.27 9.81
N ILE A 48 5.42 2.31 8.51
CA ILE A 48 6.15 1.53 7.50
C ILE A 48 7.64 1.92 7.47
N LYS A 49 7.96 3.22 7.49
CA LYS A 49 9.35 3.69 7.51
C LYS A 49 10.10 3.23 8.76
N LYS A 50 9.44 3.20 9.92
CA LYS A 50 10.05 2.83 11.20
C LYS A 50 10.21 1.32 11.41
N SER A 51 9.37 0.50 10.79
CA SER A 51 9.40 -0.96 10.98
C SER A 51 10.49 -1.68 10.18
N GLY A 52 11.17 -0.99 9.26
CA GLY A 52 12.09 -1.63 8.30
C GLY A 52 11.37 -2.55 7.29
N TYR A 53 10.04 -2.52 7.27
CA TYR A 53 9.22 -3.31 6.36
C TYR A 53 9.18 -2.64 4.99
N LYS A 54 9.48 -3.42 3.95
CA LYS A 54 9.35 -2.99 2.56
C LYS A 54 8.05 -3.57 1.99
N PRO A 55 7.05 -2.74 1.66
CA PRO A 55 5.83 -3.25 1.08
C PRO A 55 6.03 -3.81 -0.34
N ASP A 56 5.33 -4.90 -0.66
CA ASP A 56 5.40 -5.57 -1.95
C ASP A 56 5.03 -4.66 -3.13
N TRP A 57 4.12 -3.70 -2.91
CA TRP A 57 3.68 -2.77 -3.95
C TRP A 57 4.83 -1.86 -4.43
N VAL A 58 5.87 -1.62 -3.62
CA VAL A 58 7.06 -0.85 -4.04
C VAL A 58 7.85 -1.59 -5.12
N ASP A 59 7.96 -2.91 -5.02
CA ASP A 59 8.62 -3.72 -6.05
C ASP A 59 7.73 -3.88 -7.29
N GLN A 60 6.41 -3.98 -7.10
CA GLN A 60 5.46 -3.97 -8.20
C GLN A 60 5.52 -2.65 -8.99
N GLN A 61 5.63 -1.50 -8.31
CA GLN A 61 5.76 -0.20 -8.96
C GLN A 61 6.94 -0.16 -9.94
N LYS A 62 8.12 -0.62 -9.50
CA LYS A 62 9.32 -0.68 -10.36
C LYS A 62 9.14 -1.62 -11.56
N LYS A 63 8.45 -2.75 -11.37
CA LYS A 63 8.13 -3.68 -12.46
C LYS A 63 7.20 -3.04 -13.48
N ILE A 64 6.15 -2.37 -13.02
CA ILE A 64 5.19 -1.64 -13.87
C ILE A 64 5.92 -0.54 -14.65
N TYR A 65 6.74 0.27 -13.99
CA TYR A 65 7.53 1.31 -14.64
C TYR A 65 8.39 0.78 -15.80
N LYS A 66 9.13 -0.31 -15.58
CA LYS A 66 9.92 -0.95 -16.65
C LYS A 66 9.05 -1.46 -17.80
N LYS A 67 7.88 -2.05 -17.51
CA LYS A 67 6.94 -2.49 -18.55
C LYS A 67 6.42 -1.32 -19.38
N LEU A 68 6.10 -0.18 -18.74
CA LEU A 68 5.66 1.04 -19.43
C LEU A 68 6.74 1.57 -20.40
N GLN A 69 8.00 1.60 -19.96
CA GLN A 69 9.12 1.98 -20.83
C GLN A 69 9.24 1.05 -22.04
N SER A 70 9.17 -0.26 -21.83
CA SER A 70 9.22 -1.23 -22.93
C SER A 70 8.06 -1.06 -23.93
N ILE A 71 6.85 -0.75 -23.43
CA ILE A 71 5.70 -0.50 -24.30
C ILE A 71 5.91 0.77 -25.12
N LEU A 72 6.43 1.84 -24.53
CA LEU A 72 6.74 3.10 -25.23
C LEU A 72 7.77 2.91 -26.34
N GLU A 73 8.85 2.17 -26.09
CA GLU A 73 9.86 1.88 -27.11
C GLU A 73 9.28 1.04 -28.26
N LYS A 74 8.40 0.07 -27.95
CA LYS A 74 7.68 -0.70 -28.98
C LYS A 74 6.70 0.16 -29.78
N LEU A 75 6.01 1.11 -29.16
CA LEU A 75 5.09 2.03 -29.84
C LEU A 75 5.80 2.93 -30.86
N LYS A 76 7.05 3.32 -30.58
CA LYS A 76 7.89 4.08 -31.52
C LYS A 76 8.29 3.25 -32.75
N THR A 77 8.44 1.94 -32.58
CA THR A 77 8.92 1.03 -33.64
C THR A 77 7.77 0.44 -34.46
N ASP A 78 6.66 0.05 -33.81
CA ASP A 78 5.49 -0.54 -34.46
C ASP A 78 4.19 -0.26 -33.68
N SER A 79 3.52 0.83 -34.06
CA SER A 79 2.32 1.38 -33.40
C SER A 79 1.04 0.51 -33.55
N LYS A 80 0.97 -0.36 -34.55
CA LYS A 80 -0.27 -1.11 -34.91
C LYS A 80 -0.26 -2.58 -34.52
N SER A 81 0.79 -3.08 -33.89
CA SER A 81 0.85 -4.50 -33.51
C SER A 81 -0.21 -4.88 -32.47
N LYS A 82 -0.85 -6.05 -32.67
CA LYS A 82 -1.71 -6.70 -31.65
C LYS A 82 -0.95 -6.96 -30.33
N ASP A 83 0.37 -7.07 -30.42
CA ASP A 83 1.28 -7.30 -29.30
C ASP A 83 1.22 -6.14 -28.28
N VAL A 84 1.27 -4.89 -28.75
CA VAL A 84 1.18 -3.69 -27.88
C VAL A 84 -0.14 -3.66 -27.11
N THR A 85 -1.26 -3.98 -27.76
CA THR A 85 -2.58 -4.00 -27.10
C THR A 85 -2.62 -5.07 -25.99
N LYS A 86 -2.01 -6.24 -26.22
CA LYS A 86 -1.91 -7.30 -25.20
C LYS A 86 -1.06 -6.84 -24.00
N MET A 87 0.10 -6.24 -24.25
CA MET A 87 0.96 -5.71 -23.18
C MET A 87 0.27 -4.63 -22.34
N ILE A 88 -0.52 -3.75 -22.95
CA ILE A 88 -1.31 -2.74 -22.23
C ILE A 88 -2.32 -3.41 -21.30
N SER A 89 -3.01 -4.46 -21.76
CA SER A 89 -3.93 -5.23 -20.91
C SER A 89 -3.22 -5.86 -19.72
N GLU A 90 -2.08 -6.51 -19.95
CA GLU A 90 -1.28 -7.16 -18.90
C GLU A 90 -0.78 -6.14 -17.85
N VAL A 91 -0.36 -4.96 -18.29
CA VAL A 91 0.03 -3.89 -17.36
C VAL A 91 -1.16 -3.37 -16.57
N ASN A 92 -2.34 -3.24 -17.17
CA ASN A 92 -3.54 -2.84 -16.43
C ASN A 92 -3.93 -3.86 -15.35
N ASP A 93 -3.76 -5.16 -15.60
CA ASP A 93 -3.96 -6.19 -14.57
C ASP A 93 -2.96 -6.07 -13.42
N ASP A 94 -1.70 -5.71 -13.72
CA ASP A 94 -0.69 -5.43 -12.69
C ASP A 94 -1.01 -4.15 -11.90
N ILE A 95 -1.47 -3.10 -12.57
CA ILE A 95 -1.93 -1.85 -11.93
C ILE A 95 -3.09 -2.13 -10.98
N LYS A 96 -4.03 -3.00 -11.38
CA LYS A 96 -5.14 -3.42 -10.52
C LYS A 96 -4.63 -4.10 -9.25
N LYS A 97 -3.69 -5.03 -9.36
CA LYS A 97 -3.08 -5.70 -8.20
C LYS A 97 -2.33 -4.71 -7.30
N TYR A 98 -1.58 -3.78 -7.91
CA TYR A 98 -0.89 -2.72 -7.18
C TYR A 98 -1.88 -1.83 -6.41
N ASN A 99 -2.96 -1.37 -7.04
CA ASN A 99 -3.96 -0.50 -6.42
C ASN A 99 -4.72 -1.18 -5.27
N LEU A 100 -4.92 -2.49 -5.35
CA LEU A 100 -5.52 -3.27 -4.26
C LEU A 100 -4.59 -3.42 -3.05
N GLY A 101 -3.27 -3.40 -3.28
CA GLY A 101 -2.27 -3.53 -2.23
C GLY A 101 -1.83 -2.20 -1.62
N CYS A 102 -1.89 -1.10 -2.38
CA CYS A 102 -1.35 0.19 -1.94
C CYS A 102 -2.40 1.07 -1.23
N PRO A 103 -1.94 2.04 -0.41
CA PRO A 103 -2.82 3.04 0.19
C PRO A 103 -3.57 3.85 -0.87
N PHE A 104 -4.77 4.33 -0.54
CA PHE A 104 -5.64 5.07 -1.46
C PHE A 104 -4.93 6.27 -2.13
N SER A 105 -4.10 6.99 -1.38
CA SER A 105 -3.32 8.14 -1.88
C SER A 105 -2.27 7.79 -2.93
N MET A 106 -1.89 6.50 -3.04
CA MET A 106 -0.85 6.00 -3.94
C MET A 106 -1.40 5.24 -5.15
N GLN A 107 -2.72 5.07 -5.24
CA GLN A 107 -3.38 4.40 -6.36
C GLN A 107 -3.15 5.17 -7.67
N LYS A 108 -3.05 4.44 -8.78
CA LYS A 108 -2.74 4.98 -10.11
C LYS A 108 -3.84 4.62 -11.11
N ASN A 109 -3.96 5.43 -12.15
CA ASN A 109 -4.92 5.17 -13.22
C ASN A 109 -4.43 4.07 -14.15
N TYR A 110 -5.38 3.42 -14.82
CA TYR A 110 -5.09 2.51 -15.92
C TYR A 110 -4.50 3.25 -17.13
N ILE A 111 -3.75 2.50 -17.92
CA ILE A 111 -3.10 2.98 -19.12
C ILE A 111 -3.87 2.62 -20.40
N ASN A 112 -3.70 3.45 -21.41
CA ASN A 112 -4.11 3.25 -22.79
C ASN A 112 -3.04 3.86 -23.73
N LYS A 113 -3.21 3.69 -25.05
CA LYS A 113 -2.21 4.16 -26.03
C LYS A 113 -1.97 5.67 -25.97
N ASP A 114 -2.99 6.45 -25.61
CA ASP A 114 -2.95 7.92 -25.66
C ASP A 114 -2.43 8.55 -24.36
N ASN A 115 -2.52 7.81 -23.24
CA ASN A 115 -2.20 8.32 -21.91
C ASN A 115 -0.88 7.76 -21.33
N ILE A 116 -0.27 6.77 -21.99
CA ILE A 116 0.86 6.02 -21.42
C ILE A 116 2.07 6.92 -21.12
N GLU A 117 2.37 7.89 -21.98
CA GLU A 117 3.43 8.88 -21.76
C GLU A 117 3.17 9.74 -20.52
N LYS A 118 1.93 10.21 -20.38
CA LYS A 118 1.50 10.99 -19.22
C LYS A 118 1.53 10.17 -17.94
N GLN A 119 1.14 8.90 -18.02
CA GLN A 119 1.12 7.99 -16.89
C GLN A 119 2.53 7.67 -16.38
N LEU A 120 3.52 7.51 -17.27
CA LEU A 120 4.90 7.18 -16.90
C LEU A 120 5.49 8.13 -15.83
N ILE A 121 5.14 9.42 -15.90
CA ILE A 121 5.58 10.46 -14.95
C ILE A 121 5.17 10.11 -13.51
N PHE A 122 4.00 9.49 -13.34
CA PHE A 122 3.46 9.14 -12.03
C PHE A 122 4.01 7.81 -11.47
N TRP A 123 4.75 7.04 -12.26
CA TRP A 123 5.30 5.74 -11.89
C TRP A 123 6.79 5.78 -11.50
N ASN A 124 7.44 6.95 -11.63
CA ASN A 124 8.85 7.17 -11.26
C ASN A 124 9.12 7.02 -9.76
#